data_AF-A0A0J8VD48-F1
#
_entry.id   AF-A0A0J8VD48-F1
#
_cell.length_a   1.000
_cell.length_b   1.000
_cell.length_c   1.000
_cell.angle_alpha   90.00
_cell.angle_beta   90.00
_cell.angle_gamma   90.00
#
_symmetry.space_group_name_H-M   'P 1'
#
loop_
_entity.id
_entity.type
_entity.pdbx_description
1 polymer ?
#
loop_
_entity_poly.entity_id
_entity_poly.type
_entity_poly.pdbx_seq_one_letter_code
_entity_poly.pdbx_strand_id
1 'polypeptide(L)'
;MKKAIALISLVALFGCTEEEIKDTLSGKTKVFAVESVEVAGLSGLADGTHSVTDSKLASLLPDVFPNGTKADLDNYGIGTHGSSCAKIDTTTPVCFEDGKSCTPSEMKQLNLKVYKIDLTDIKSAYENAKFFPTLATQLGIEGLSQIDIQEVNCP
;
A
#
# COMPACT_ATOMS: atom_id res chain seq x y z
N MET A 1 -32.70 23.35 6.47
CA MET A 1 -31.38 23.50 7.13
C MET A 1 -31.31 22.54 8.33
N LYS A 2 -30.78 21.32 8.16
CA LYS A 2 -30.54 20.33 9.26
C LYS A 2 -29.88 19.04 8.71
N LYS A 3 -28.77 19.13 7.96
CA LYS A 3 -27.96 17.96 7.55
C LYS A 3 -26.52 18.41 7.25
N ALA A 4 -25.70 18.70 8.26
CA ALA A 4 -24.29 19.08 8.04
C ALA A 4 -23.34 18.79 9.22
N ILE A 5 -23.75 18.03 10.25
CA ILE A 5 -23.01 18.02 11.53
C ILE A 5 -22.26 16.70 11.80
N ALA A 6 -22.33 15.69 10.92
CA ALA A 6 -21.74 14.38 11.19
C ALA A 6 -20.39 14.09 10.49
N LEU A 7 -19.74 15.08 9.85
CA LEU A 7 -18.52 14.84 9.06
C LEU A 7 -17.25 15.55 9.57
N ILE A 8 -17.35 16.34 10.64
CA ILE A 8 -16.20 17.15 11.13
C ILE A 8 -15.42 16.41 12.23
N SER A 9 -15.98 15.38 12.87
CA SER A 9 -15.32 14.66 13.97
C SER A 9 -14.29 13.61 13.53
N LEU A 10 -14.22 13.24 12.25
CA LEU A 10 -13.16 12.34 11.75
C LEU A 10 -11.86 13.07 11.37
N VAL A 11 -11.90 14.39 11.19
CA VAL A 11 -10.73 15.17 10.71
C VAL A 11 -9.75 15.48 11.86
N ALA A 12 -10.17 15.32 13.10
CA ALA A 12 -9.38 15.71 14.27
C ALA A 12 -8.44 14.62 14.83
N LEU A 13 -8.48 13.39 14.29
CA LEU A 13 -7.81 12.26 14.95
C LEU A 13 -6.51 11.78 14.31
N PHE A 14 -6.18 12.12 13.07
CA PHE A 14 -4.98 11.58 12.41
C PHE A 14 -4.37 12.60 11.46
N GLY A 15 -3.03 12.62 11.40
CA GLY A 15 -2.21 13.57 10.63
C GLY A 15 -2.32 13.44 9.11
N CYS A 16 -3.54 13.43 8.57
CA CYS A 16 -3.80 13.51 7.15
C CYS A 16 -3.30 14.86 6.62
N THR A 17 -2.53 14.83 5.55
CA THR A 17 -2.14 16.02 4.80
C THR A 17 -3.37 16.69 4.18
N GLU A 18 -3.29 17.98 3.84
CA GLU A 18 -4.41 18.71 3.23
C GLU A 18 -4.89 18.05 1.91
N GLU A 19 -3.97 17.42 1.19
CA GLU A 19 -4.27 16.68 -0.04
C GLU A 19 -5.07 15.40 0.24
N GLU A 20 -4.70 14.64 1.26
CA GLU A 20 -5.42 13.42 1.66
C GLU A 20 -6.83 13.72 2.20
N ILE A 21 -6.99 14.86 2.89
CA ILE A 21 -8.31 15.34 3.33
C ILE A 21 -9.16 15.71 2.11
N LYS A 22 -8.61 16.46 1.14
CA LYS A 22 -9.33 16.81 -0.10
C LYS A 22 -9.73 15.56 -0.89
N ASP A 23 -8.84 14.58 -0.98
CA ASP A 23 -9.09 13.33 -1.67
C ASP A 23 -10.20 12.54 -0.99
N THR A 24 -10.13 12.37 0.33
CA THR A 24 -11.16 11.67 1.11
C THR A 24 -12.52 12.39 1.00
N LEU A 25 -12.54 13.72 1.08
CA LEU A 25 -13.76 14.53 0.91
C LEU A 25 -14.31 14.44 -0.52
N SER A 26 -13.46 14.18 -1.52
CA SER A 26 -13.86 13.92 -2.90
C SER A 26 -14.26 12.46 -3.16
N GLY A 27 -14.27 11.61 -2.13
CA GLY A 27 -14.61 10.19 -2.22
C GLY A 27 -13.49 9.34 -2.81
N LYS A 28 -12.23 9.78 -2.71
CA LYS A 28 -11.05 9.10 -3.28
C LYS A 28 -10.03 8.76 -2.21
N THR A 29 -9.18 7.79 -2.50
CA THR A 29 -8.08 7.38 -1.62
C THR A 29 -6.89 6.84 -2.42
N LYS A 30 -5.77 6.61 -1.75
CA LYS A 30 -4.58 5.97 -2.31
C LYS A 30 -4.47 4.53 -1.81
N VAL A 31 -4.19 3.62 -2.73
CA VAL A 31 -3.83 2.23 -2.44
C VAL A 31 -2.51 1.90 -3.11
N PHE A 32 -1.75 0.96 -2.56
CA PHE A 32 -0.44 0.58 -3.08
C PHE A 32 -0.28 -0.93 -3.24
N ALA A 33 0.60 -1.29 -4.15
CA ALA A 33 1.18 -2.62 -4.28
C ALA A 33 2.70 -2.48 -4.44
N VAL A 34 3.45 -3.46 -3.94
CA VAL A 34 4.88 -3.60 -4.10
C VAL A 34 5.15 -4.14 -5.51
N GLU A 35 5.92 -3.40 -6.29
CA GLU A 35 6.32 -3.78 -7.65
C GLU A 35 7.69 -4.47 -7.65
N SER A 36 8.60 -4.03 -6.78
CA SER A 36 9.91 -4.63 -6.63
C SER A 36 10.44 -4.48 -5.20
N VAL A 37 11.42 -5.31 -4.87
CA VAL A 37 12.07 -5.35 -3.56
C VAL A 37 13.57 -5.26 -3.75
N GLU A 38 14.21 -4.38 -2.99
CA GLU A 38 15.67 -4.37 -2.85
C GLU A 38 16.07 -5.38 -1.79
N VAL A 39 16.92 -6.35 -2.18
CA VAL A 39 17.46 -7.35 -1.25
C VAL A 39 18.97 -7.23 -1.14
N ALA A 40 19.49 -7.56 0.04
CA ALA A 40 20.92 -7.72 0.27
C ALA A 40 21.17 -8.90 1.23
N GLY A 41 22.05 -9.82 0.82
CA GLY A 41 22.45 -10.98 1.62
C GLY A 41 21.48 -12.16 1.60
N LEU A 42 20.53 -12.18 0.66
CA LEU A 42 19.54 -13.26 0.53
C LEU A 42 20.12 -14.44 -0.25
N SER A 43 20.28 -15.60 0.41
CA SER A 43 20.84 -16.79 -0.23
C SER A 43 20.02 -17.22 -1.46
N GLY A 44 20.70 -17.41 -2.60
CA GLY A 44 20.08 -17.85 -3.85
C GLY A 44 19.58 -16.72 -4.77
N LEU A 45 19.67 -15.46 -4.32
CA LEU A 45 19.37 -14.25 -5.09
C LEU A 45 20.56 -13.30 -5.05
N ALA A 46 20.87 -12.64 -6.17
CA ALA A 46 21.91 -11.61 -6.17
C ALA A 46 21.44 -10.37 -5.43
N ASP A 47 22.34 -9.61 -4.81
CA ASP A 47 22.00 -8.33 -4.20
C ASP A 47 21.48 -7.35 -5.28
N GLY A 48 20.49 -6.53 -4.91
CA GLY A 48 19.89 -5.52 -5.78
C GLY A 48 18.36 -5.57 -5.80
N THR A 49 17.76 -4.87 -6.78
CA THR A 49 16.31 -4.76 -6.93
C THR A 49 15.76 -5.86 -7.82
N HIS A 50 14.76 -6.58 -7.32
CA HIS A 50 14.09 -7.68 -8.03
C HIS A 50 12.58 -7.44 -8.08
N SER A 51 11.95 -7.76 -9.21
CA SER A 51 10.49 -7.71 -9.33
C SER A 51 9.84 -8.72 -8.39
N VAL A 52 8.71 -8.37 -7.78
CA VAL A 52 7.90 -9.30 -6.96
C VAL A 52 7.38 -10.50 -7.77
N THR A 53 7.39 -10.40 -9.10
CA THR A 53 7.01 -11.48 -10.01
C THR A 53 8.19 -12.40 -10.36
N ASP A 54 9.41 -12.11 -9.90
CA ASP A 54 10.54 -13.03 -10.05
C ASP A 54 10.27 -14.31 -9.25
N SER A 55 10.33 -15.47 -9.91
CA SER A 55 10.01 -16.77 -9.30
C SER A 55 10.79 -17.08 -8.02
N LYS A 56 12.04 -16.61 -7.88
CA LYS A 56 12.86 -16.83 -6.69
C LYS A 56 12.42 -15.94 -5.52
N LEU A 57 12.04 -14.70 -5.82
CA LEU A 57 11.52 -13.78 -4.81
C LEU A 57 10.09 -14.16 -4.42
N ALA A 58 9.24 -14.48 -5.39
CA ALA A 58 7.84 -14.83 -5.18
C ALA A 58 7.64 -16.00 -4.20
N SER A 59 8.53 -16.99 -4.17
CA SER A 59 8.49 -18.09 -3.20
C SER A 59 8.80 -17.70 -1.76
N LEU A 60 9.34 -16.50 -1.54
CA LEU A 60 9.75 -15.97 -0.23
C LEU A 60 8.80 -14.89 0.27
N LEU A 61 7.89 -14.40 -0.58
CA LEU A 61 6.90 -13.41 -0.19
C LEU A 61 5.76 -14.09 0.58
N PRO A 62 5.23 -13.47 1.64
CA PRO A 62 4.06 -14.00 2.32
C PRO A 62 2.84 -14.00 1.40
N ASP A 63 1.86 -14.88 1.63
CA ASP A 63 0.66 -15.01 0.78
C ASP A 63 -0.13 -13.70 0.66
N VAL A 64 -0.13 -12.92 1.74
CA VAL A 64 -0.86 -11.64 1.88
C VAL A 64 0.01 -10.43 1.53
N PHE A 65 1.12 -10.67 0.82
CA PHE A 65 1.97 -9.60 0.33
C PHE A 65 1.22 -8.76 -0.72
N PRO A 66 1.24 -7.41 -0.62
CA PRO A 66 0.52 -6.56 -1.54
C PRO A 66 1.24 -6.50 -2.90
N ASN A 67 1.02 -7.48 -3.77
CA ASN A 67 1.66 -7.56 -5.10
C ASN A 67 0.65 -7.46 -6.25
N GLY A 68 -0.48 -6.79 -6.02
CA GLY A 68 -1.49 -6.54 -7.04
C GLY A 68 -0.96 -5.74 -8.24
N THR A 69 -1.52 -6.00 -9.41
CA THR A 69 -1.21 -5.27 -10.65
C THR A 69 -2.35 -4.34 -11.05
N LYS A 70 -2.08 -3.41 -11.97
CA LYS A 70 -3.14 -2.56 -12.55
C LYS A 70 -4.27 -3.39 -13.19
N ALA A 71 -3.90 -4.51 -13.84
CA ALA A 71 -4.85 -5.40 -14.47
C ALA A 71 -5.79 -6.06 -13.44
N ASP A 72 -5.31 -6.34 -12.22
CA ASP A 72 -6.16 -6.87 -11.15
C ASP A 72 -7.23 -5.85 -10.76
N LEU A 73 -6.87 -4.57 -10.60
CA LEU A 73 -7.87 -3.51 -10.36
C LEU A 73 -8.90 -3.45 -11.50
N ASP A 74 -8.45 -3.48 -12.76
CA ASP A 74 -9.33 -3.45 -13.93
C ASP A 74 -10.28 -4.65 -13.99
N ASN A 75 -9.79 -5.85 -13.65
CA ASN A 75 -10.58 -7.08 -13.64
C ASN A 75 -11.71 -7.04 -12.60
N TYR A 76 -11.52 -6.32 -11.50
CA TYR A 76 -12.54 -6.10 -10.47
C TYR A 76 -13.37 -4.83 -10.70
N GLY A 77 -13.22 -4.17 -11.85
CA GLY A 77 -13.96 -2.96 -12.20
C GLY A 77 -13.59 -1.72 -11.39
N ILE A 78 -12.40 -1.71 -10.77
CA ILE A 78 -11.93 -0.63 -9.92
C ILE A 78 -11.23 0.43 -10.78
N GLY A 79 -11.85 1.60 -10.86
CA GLY A 79 -11.32 2.73 -11.64
C GLY A 79 -10.12 3.40 -10.96
N THR A 80 -9.11 3.75 -11.76
CA THR A 80 -7.95 4.52 -11.27
C THR A 80 -7.98 5.96 -11.77
N HIS A 81 -7.77 6.92 -10.88
CA HIS A 81 -7.79 8.35 -11.14
C HIS A 81 -6.40 8.97 -11.28
N GLY A 82 -5.35 8.16 -11.14
CA GLY A 82 -3.96 8.56 -11.19
C GLY A 82 -3.06 7.49 -10.60
N SER A 83 -1.76 7.59 -10.88
CA SER A 83 -0.75 6.71 -10.31
C SER A 83 0.51 7.49 -9.94
N SER A 84 1.17 7.08 -8.87
CA SER A 84 2.48 7.55 -8.46
C SER A 84 3.36 6.36 -8.03
N CYS A 85 4.60 6.64 -7.66
CA CYS A 85 5.50 5.66 -7.09
C CYS A 85 5.91 6.10 -5.68
N ALA A 86 6.15 5.12 -4.83
CA ALA A 86 6.60 5.35 -3.47
C ALA A 86 7.58 4.26 -3.05
N LYS A 87 8.18 4.42 -1.88
CA LYS A 87 9.03 3.40 -1.28
C LYS A 87 8.80 3.30 0.21
N ILE A 88 9.12 2.13 0.75
CA ILE A 88 9.17 1.86 2.19
C ILE A 88 10.57 1.36 2.51
N ASP A 89 11.25 2.02 3.45
CA ASP A 89 12.49 1.53 4.03
C ASP A 89 12.18 0.40 5.00
N THR A 90 12.74 -0.79 4.77
CA THR A 90 12.53 -1.99 5.59
C THR A 90 13.72 -2.33 6.47
N THR A 91 14.62 -1.37 6.72
CA THR A 91 15.68 -1.50 7.74
C THR A 91 15.07 -1.83 9.11
N THR A 92 13.87 -1.33 9.38
CA THR A 92 12.98 -1.89 10.41
C THR A 92 11.98 -2.83 9.74
N PRO A 93 11.78 -4.07 10.22
CA PRO A 93 10.84 -4.99 9.62
C PRO A 93 9.43 -4.39 9.56
N VAL A 94 8.89 -4.36 8.35
CA VAL A 94 7.50 -3.98 8.10
C VAL A 94 6.64 -5.23 8.15
N CYS A 95 5.59 -5.19 8.95
CA CYS A 95 4.69 -6.32 9.16
C CYS A 95 3.32 -6.06 8.55
N PHE A 96 2.82 -7.07 7.86
CA PHE A 96 1.48 -7.17 7.33
C PHE A 96 0.64 -8.08 8.24
N GLU A 97 -0.67 -7.84 8.29
CA GLU A 97 -1.66 -8.61 9.09
C GLU A 97 -1.29 -8.78 10.58
N ASP A 98 -1.52 -7.75 11.40
CA ASP A 98 -1.37 -7.79 12.87
C ASP A 98 -0.01 -8.34 13.36
N GLY A 99 1.06 -8.12 12.60
CA GLY A 99 2.41 -8.53 12.99
C GLY A 99 2.80 -9.97 12.65
N LYS A 100 1.96 -10.72 11.92
CA LYS A 100 2.23 -12.15 11.62
C LYS A 100 3.12 -12.36 10.41
N SER A 101 3.08 -11.46 9.43
CA SER A 101 3.80 -11.57 8.17
C SER A 101 4.74 -10.39 7.98
N CYS A 102 5.95 -10.48 8.55
CA CYS A 102 6.94 -9.41 8.47
C CYS A 102 7.94 -9.62 7.34
N THR A 103 8.41 -8.51 6.77
CA THR A 103 9.53 -8.51 5.82
C THR A 103 10.79 -9.07 6.48
N PRO A 104 11.51 -10.01 5.82
CA PRO A 104 12.76 -10.52 6.34
C PRO A 104 13.85 -9.44 6.31
N SER A 105 14.86 -9.60 7.15
CA SER A 105 15.93 -8.61 7.35
C SER A 105 16.76 -8.33 6.09
N GLU A 106 16.73 -9.25 5.14
CA GLU A 106 17.40 -9.22 3.86
C GLU A 106 16.71 -8.25 2.88
N MET A 107 15.41 -7.97 3.07
CA MET A 107 14.71 -6.92 2.33
C MET A 107 15.09 -5.57 2.92
N LYS A 108 15.64 -4.69 2.08
CA LYS A 108 16.10 -3.35 2.47
C LYS A 108 15.12 -2.26 2.09
N GLN A 109 14.39 -2.46 0.99
CA GLN A 109 13.41 -1.49 0.50
C GLN A 109 12.29 -2.20 -0.26
N LEU A 110 11.06 -1.72 -0.08
CA LEU A 110 9.93 -2.05 -0.95
C LEU A 110 9.66 -0.88 -1.89
N ASN A 111 9.68 -1.12 -3.19
CA ASN A 111 9.31 -0.14 -4.19
C ASN A 111 7.85 -0.34 -4.57
N LEU A 112 7.06 0.71 -4.45
CA LEU A 112 5.60 0.65 -4.54
C LEU A 112 5.11 1.34 -5.80
N LYS A 113 4.05 0.76 -6.38
CA LYS A 113 3.14 1.44 -7.26
C LYS A 113 1.91 1.87 -6.47
N VAL A 114 1.58 3.15 -6.53
CA VAL A 114 0.44 3.74 -5.83
C VAL A 114 -0.62 4.15 -6.84
N TYR A 115 -1.87 3.77 -6.61
CA TYR A 115 -3.01 4.18 -7.42
C TYR A 115 -4.02 4.95 -6.59
N LYS A 116 -4.61 5.97 -7.21
CA LYS A 116 -5.75 6.68 -6.66
C LYS A 116 -7.04 6.00 -7.12
N ILE A 117 -7.86 5.54 -6.18
CA ILE A 117 -9.13 4.84 -6.45
C ILE A 117 -10.28 5.52 -5.72
N ASP A 118 -11.51 5.12 -6.00
CA ASP A 118 -12.67 5.55 -5.24
C ASP A 118 -12.70 4.88 -3.85
N LEU A 119 -13.10 5.63 -2.82
CA LEU A 119 -13.13 5.19 -1.42
C LEU A 119 -14.01 3.95 -1.22
N THR A 120 -15.06 3.82 -2.03
CA THR A 120 -15.97 2.67 -2.01
C THR A 120 -15.31 1.37 -2.44
N ASP A 121 -14.21 1.46 -3.19
CA ASP A 121 -13.56 0.30 -3.80
C ASP A 121 -12.41 -0.25 -2.96
N ILE A 122 -12.03 0.44 -1.87
CA ILE A 122 -10.92 0.03 -0.99
C ILE A 122 -11.04 -1.42 -0.57
N LYS A 123 -12.23 -1.84 -0.10
CA LYS A 123 -12.44 -3.20 0.39
C LYS A 123 -12.19 -4.22 -0.72
N SER A 124 -12.68 -3.95 -1.93
CA SER A 124 -12.46 -4.83 -3.08
C SER A 124 -11.00 -4.83 -3.51
N ALA A 125 -10.33 -3.67 -3.50
CA ALA A 125 -8.92 -3.54 -3.81
C ALA A 125 -8.05 -4.38 -2.85
N TYR A 126 -8.39 -4.37 -1.56
CA TYR A 126 -7.71 -5.15 -0.52
C TYR A 126 -8.00 -6.65 -0.62
N GLU A 127 -9.28 -7.04 -0.58
CA GLU A 127 -9.67 -8.45 -0.49
C GLU A 127 -9.48 -9.22 -1.80
N ASN A 128 -9.59 -8.53 -2.94
CA ASN A 128 -9.62 -9.19 -4.26
C ASN A 128 -8.42 -8.84 -5.15
N ALA A 129 -7.93 -7.60 -5.12
CA ALA A 129 -6.88 -7.13 -6.03
C ALA A 129 -5.48 -7.03 -5.39
N LYS A 130 -5.32 -7.41 -4.12
CA LYS A 130 -4.05 -7.38 -3.37
C LYS A 130 -3.40 -5.99 -3.27
N PHE A 131 -4.22 -4.96 -3.10
CA PHE A 131 -3.79 -3.59 -2.85
C PHE A 131 -4.06 -3.17 -1.42
N PHE A 132 -3.08 -2.54 -0.78
CA PHE A 132 -3.22 -2.08 0.60
C PHE A 132 -3.53 -0.57 0.61
N PRO A 133 -4.41 -0.08 1.50
CA PRO A 133 -4.60 1.36 1.65
C PRO A 133 -3.31 1.99 2.19
N THR A 134 -2.94 3.16 1.68
CA THR A 134 -1.85 3.94 2.30
C THR A 134 -2.24 4.47 3.67
N LEU A 135 -3.55 4.61 3.92
CA LEU A 135 -4.14 5.04 5.19
C LEU A 135 -4.77 3.84 5.92
N ALA A 136 -3.94 3.12 6.67
CA ALA A 136 -4.31 1.96 7.48
C ALA A 136 -5.52 2.16 8.41
N THR A 137 -5.62 3.35 9.00
CA THR A 137 -6.63 3.72 10.00
C THR A 137 -8.05 3.77 9.44
N GLN A 138 -8.23 3.92 8.12
CA GLN A 138 -9.56 3.97 7.51
C GLN A 138 -10.25 2.59 7.43
N LEU A 139 -9.49 1.49 7.48
CA LEU A 139 -10.04 0.12 7.45
C LEU A 139 -9.93 -0.63 8.78
N GLY A 140 -9.33 -0.03 9.81
CA GLY A 140 -9.05 -0.74 11.07
C GLY A 140 -8.04 -1.88 10.91
N ILE A 141 -7.18 -1.82 9.88
CA ILE A 141 -6.08 -2.79 9.71
C ILE A 141 -4.97 -2.39 10.66
N GLU A 142 -4.78 -3.14 11.74
CA GLU A 142 -3.69 -2.93 12.69
C GLU A 142 -2.35 -3.36 12.03
N GLY A 143 -1.27 -2.63 12.31
CA GLY A 143 0.08 -2.93 11.81
C GLY A 143 0.60 -2.07 10.65
N LEU A 144 -0.28 -1.44 9.86
CA LEU A 144 0.14 -0.53 8.78
C LEU A 144 0.29 0.94 9.23
N SER A 145 -0.15 1.29 10.45
CA SER A 145 -0.14 2.67 10.99
C SER A 145 1.24 3.23 11.36
N GLN A 146 2.31 2.45 11.16
CA GLN A 146 3.69 2.83 11.48
C GLN A 146 4.62 2.79 10.26
N ILE A 147 4.08 2.62 9.05
CA ILE A 147 4.88 2.51 7.83
C ILE A 147 5.07 3.90 7.24
N ASP A 148 6.32 4.36 7.18
CA ASP A 148 6.70 5.57 6.46
C ASP A 148 6.75 5.29 4.95
N ILE A 149 5.71 5.71 4.23
CA ILE A 149 5.63 5.60 2.78
C ILE A 149 6.13 6.90 2.16
N GLN A 150 7.28 6.85 1.49
CA GLN A 150 7.93 8.01 0.89
C GLN A 150 7.62 8.07 -0.60
N GLU A 151 6.96 9.14 -1.07
CA GLU A 151 6.74 9.35 -2.50
C GLU A 151 8.07 9.57 -3.24
N VAL A 152 8.22 8.92 -4.40
CA VAL A 152 9.41 9.01 -5.25
C VAL A 152 9.02 9.09 -6.71
N ASN A 153 9.96 9.51 -7.57
CA ASN A 153 9.75 9.42 -9.00
C ASN A 153 9.67 7.95 -9.43
N CYS A 154 8.73 7.64 -10.31
CA CYS A 154 8.70 6.33 -10.95
C CYS A 154 9.97 6.17 -11.81
N PRO A 155 10.68 5.03 -11.68
CA PRO A 155 11.76 4.68 -12.59
C PRO A 155 11.24 4.43 -14.03
#